data_AF-A0A960VNV7-F1
#
_entry.id   AF-A0A960VNV7-F1
#
_cell.length_a   1.000
_cell.length_b   1.000
_cell.length_c   1.000
_cell.angle_alpha   90.00
_cell.angle_beta   90.00
_cell.angle_gamma   90.00
#
_symmetry.space_group_name_H-M   'P 1'
#
loop_
_entity.id
_entity.type
_entity.pdbx_description
1 polymer ?
#
loop_
_entity_poly.entity_id
_entity_poly.type
_entity_poly.pdbx_seq_one_letter_code
_entity_poly.pdbx_strand_id
1 'polypeptide(L)'
;GNEVVGEVLAGVHRICLEARCAVVGGHTMKDSEPKCGLAVVGSVARDRIWSQRFAAVGDVLLLTKPIGTGLIGQAVRSGDVDEGALEQAVRHMSTLNAAACEVGQRFGTHACTDVTGFGLLGHLRNLVEASRVQIRLSASSVPRLPTVSELAASGCVPGGTRKNLHYASVVTRFDEAIAEAERLVLADAQTSGGLILVL
;
A
#
# COMPACT_ATOMS: atom_id res chain seq x y z
N GLY A 1 4.10 28.39 -8.48
CA GLY A 1 3.19 27.92 -9.56
C GLY A 1 3.92 26.96 -10.48
N ASN A 2 4.62 27.47 -11.49
CA ASN A 2 5.36 26.63 -12.46
C ASN A 2 6.57 25.90 -11.85
N GLU A 3 7.23 26.49 -10.86
CA GLU A 3 8.41 25.90 -10.19
C GLU A 3 8.07 24.56 -9.49
N VAL A 4 6.99 24.55 -8.71
CA VAL A 4 6.47 23.32 -8.06
C VAL A 4 6.10 22.24 -9.07
N VAL A 5 5.51 22.61 -10.21
CA VAL A 5 5.20 21.64 -11.28
C VAL A 5 6.49 21.06 -11.87
N GLY A 6 7.51 21.89 -12.08
CA GLY A 6 8.83 21.44 -12.53
C GLY A 6 9.47 20.43 -11.57
N GLU A 7 9.40 20.68 -10.26
CA GLU A 7 9.92 19.78 -9.24
C GLU A 7 9.18 18.43 -9.21
N VAL A 8 7.86 18.45 -9.28
CA VAL A 8 7.03 17.22 -9.35
C VAL A 8 7.43 16.40 -10.58
N LEU A 9 7.53 17.04 -11.76
CA LEU A 9 7.93 16.36 -12.98
C LEU A 9 9.37 15.83 -12.93
N ALA A 10 10.29 16.55 -12.27
CA ALA A 10 11.64 16.08 -12.04
C ALA A 10 11.68 14.83 -11.13
N GLY A 11 10.84 14.78 -10.10
CA GLY A 11 10.66 13.60 -9.25
C GLY A 11 10.11 12.41 -10.03
N VAL A 12 9.06 12.63 -10.83
CA VAL A 12 8.49 11.61 -11.74
C VAL A 12 9.54 11.08 -12.71
N HIS A 13 10.33 11.96 -13.33
CA HIS A 13 11.38 11.54 -14.24
C HIS A 13 12.44 10.69 -13.54
N ARG A 14 12.87 11.08 -12.34
CA ARG A 14 13.86 10.34 -11.55
C ARG A 14 13.41 8.92 -11.22
N ILE A 15 12.16 8.74 -10.75
CA ILE A 15 11.66 7.41 -10.41
C ILE A 15 11.47 6.53 -11.65
N CYS A 16 11.10 7.11 -12.79
CA CYS A 16 11.05 6.40 -14.08
C CYS A 16 12.45 5.92 -14.52
N LEU A 17 13.49 6.75 -14.35
CA LEU A 17 14.87 6.35 -14.65
C LEU A 17 15.32 5.19 -13.75
N GLU A 18 15.04 5.26 -12.45
CA GLU A 18 15.34 4.18 -11.49
C GLU A 18 14.63 2.87 -11.87
N ALA A 19 13.35 2.98 -12.27
CA ALA A 19 12.55 1.86 -12.76
C ALA A 19 12.94 1.36 -14.16
N ARG A 20 13.90 2.03 -14.82
CA ARG A 20 14.32 1.78 -16.22
C ARG A 20 13.16 1.90 -17.21
N CYS A 21 12.24 2.83 -16.96
CA CYS A 21 11.12 3.15 -17.81
C CYS A 21 11.36 4.48 -18.54
N ALA A 22 11.16 4.49 -19.86
CA ALA A 22 11.21 5.72 -20.65
C ALA A 22 9.90 6.52 -20.51
N VAL A 23 10.01 7.83 -20.27
CA VAL A 23 8.87 8.75 -20.36
C VAL A 23 8.74 9.20 -21.80
N VAL A 24 7.71 8.71 -22.49
CA VAL A 24 7.52 8.91 -23.95
C VAL A 24 6.50 9.99 -24.32
N GLY A 25 5.91 10.66 -23.32
CA GLY A 25 4.92 11.72 -23.52
C GLY A 25 4.17 12.06 -22.25
N GLY A 26 3.15 12.91 -22.38
CA GLY A 26 2.27 13.31 -21.28
C GLY A 26 1.12 14.20 -21.77
N HIS A 27 0.11 14.38 -20.92
CA HIS A 27 -0.99 15.30 -21.16
C HIS A 27 -1.31 16.08 -19.89
N THR A 28 -1.54 17.39 -20.02
CA THR A 28 -1.82 18.28 -18.90
C THR A 28 -3.24 18.81 -19.01
N MET A 29 -4.01 18.67 -17.93
CA MET A 29 -5.37 19.21 -17.82
C MET A 29 -5.42 20.26 -16.72
N LYS A 30 -6.26 21.28 -16.90
CA LYS A 30 -6.56 22.24 -15.83
C LYS A 30 -7.57 21.62 -14.88
N ASP A 31 -7.28 21.69 -13.59
CA ASP A 31 -8.10 21.16 -12.51
C ASP A 31 -8.03 22.11 -11.31
N SER A 32 -9.06 22.13 -10.47
CA SER A 32 -9.08 22.88 -9.23
C SER A 32 -8.14 22.30 -8.17
N GLU A 33 -7.82 21.01 -8.26
CA GLU A 33 -6.88 20.35 -7.35
C GLU A 33 -5.70 19.74 -8.13
N PRO A 34 -4.47 19.87 -7.60
CA PRO A 34 -3.29 19.31 -8.26
C PRO A 34 -3.32 17.77 -8.23
N LYS A 35 -3.20 17.16 -9.41
CA LYS A 35 -3.13 15.71 -9.60
C LYS A 35 -1.98 15.37 -10.55
N CYS A 36 -1.24 14.31 -10.25
CA CYS A 36 -0.16 13.80 -11.08
C CYS A 36 -0.19 12.27 -11.06
N GLY A 37 0.12 11.64 -12.20
CA GLY A 37 0.13 10.19 -12.35
C GLY A 37 0.75 9.78 -13.67
N LEU A 38 0.92 8.47 -13.86
CA LEU A 38 1.50 7.86 -15.04
C LEU A 38 0.57 6.78 -15.59
N ALA A 39 0.49 6.69 -16.92
CA ALA A 39 0.02 5.48 -17.59
C ALA A 39 1.25 4.63 -17.94
N VAL A 40 1.36 3.43 -17.36
CA VAL A 40 2.54 2.58 -17.49
C VAL A 40 2.21 1.35 -18.33
N VAL A 41 3.08 1.04 -19.29
CA VAL A 41 3.00 -0.16 -20.12
C VAL A 41 4.23 -1.02 -19.84
N GLY A 42 4.01 -2.29 -19.51
CA GLY A 42 5.05 -3.28 -19.24
C GLY A 42 4.82 -4.58 -19.99
N SER A 43 5.79 -5.49 -19.93
CA SER A 43 5.70 -6.83 -20.51
C SER A 43 6.15 -7.89 -19.51
N VAL A 44 5.54 -9.06 -19.60
CA VAL A 44 5.83 -10.21 -18.74
C VAL A 44 5.54 -11.48 -19.53
N ALA A 45 6.35 -12.52 -19.31
CA ALA A 45 6.08 -13.84 -19.89
C ALA A 45 4.77 -14.40 -19.30
N ARG A 46 3.94 -15.06 -20.12
CA ARG A 46 2.58 -15.48 -19.71
C ARG A 46 2.59 -16.42 -18.50
N ASP A 47 3.59 -17.28 -18.40
CA ASP A 47 3.84 -18.23 -17.31
C ASP A 47 4.39 -17.57 -16.04
N ARG A 48 4.71 -16.27 -16.08
CA ARG A 48 5.22 -15.47 -14.96
C ARG A 48 4.24 -14.39 -14.48
N ILE A 49 2.99 -14.46 -14.93
CA ILE A 49 1.93 -13.54 -14.47
C ILE A 49 1.43 -14.03 -13.11
N TRP A 50 1.71 -13.25 -12.07
CA TRP A 50 1.06 -13.46 -10.79
C TRP A 50 -0.35 -12.88 -10.79
N SER A 51 -1.24 -13.55 -10.07
CA SER A 51 -2.61 -13.10 -9.84
C SER A 51 -2.99 -13.28 -8.37
N GLN A 52 -4.19 -12.87 -7.99
CA GLN A 52 -4.72 -13.07 -6.65
C GLN A 52 -5.37 -14.46 -6.44
N ARG A 53 -5.34 -15.36 -7.44
CA ARG A 53 -6.22 -16.55 -7.50
C ARG A 53 -5.62 -17.88 -7.01
N PHE A 54 -4.32 -17.94 -6.80
CA PHE A 54 -3.63 -19.20 -6.60
C PHE A 54 -3.06 -19.36 -5.19
N ALA A 55 -3.54 -18.59 -4.21
CA ALA A 55 -3.20 -18.85 -2.81
C ALA A 55 -3.82 -20.18 -2.37
N ALA A 56 -3.08 -20.94 -1.56
CA ALA A 56 -3.45 -22.25 -1.07
C ALA A 56 -3.36 -22.36 0.46
N VAL A 57 -4.02 -23.37 1.02
CA VAL A 57 -3.90 -23.67 2.45
C VAL A 57 -2.48 -24.17 2.73
N GLY A 58 -1.82 -23.55 3.71
CA GLY A 58 -0.43 -23.82 4.05
C GLY A 58 0.52 -22.70 3.63
N ASP A 59 0.08 -21.83 2.72
CA ASP A 59 0.88 -20.68 2.28
C ASP A 59 1.13 -19.69 3.43
N VAL A 60 2.25 -18.98 3.33
CA VAL A 60 2.60 -17.86 4.21
C VAL A 60 2.46 -16.53 3.46
N LEU A 61 2.14 -15.48 4.21
CA LEU A 61 2.02 -14.12 3.67
C LEU A 61 3.24 -13.29 4.05
N LEU A 62 3.89 -12.71 3.06
CA LEU A 62 4.98 -11.74 3.23
C LEU A 62 4.52 -10.36 2.77
N LEU A 63 4.53 -9.39 3.69
CA LEU A 63 4.28 -7.99 3.38
C LEU A 63 5.62 -7.24 3.25
N THR A 64 5.86 -6.59 2.10
CA THR A 64 7.19 -6.07 1.78
C THR A 64 7.45 -4.61 2.19
N LYS A 65 6.43 -3.89 2.66
CA LYS A 65 6.57 -2.56 3.25
C LYS A 65 5.65 -2.42 4.46
N PRO A 66 6.05 -1.62 5.48
CA PRO A 66 5.16 -1.29 6.57
C PRO A 66 3.91 -0.52 6.11
N ILE A 67 2.83 -0.62 6.88
CA ILE A 67 1.59 0.16 6.68
C ILE A 67 1.56 1.43 7.55
N GLY A 68 0.64 2.33 7.23
CA GLY A 68 0.31 3.52 8.04
C GLY A 68 0.51 4.87 7.34
N THR A 69 0.81 4.86 6.04
CA THR A 69 1.03 6.10 5.27
C THR A 69 -0.19 7.02 5.21
N GLY A 70 -1.41 6.47 5.26
CA GLY A 70 -2.64 7.25 5.28
C GLY A 70 -2.81 8.02 6.58
N LEU A 71 -2.56 7.36 7.72
CA LEU A 71 -2.54 7.96 9.06
C LEU A 71 -1.49 9.06 9.18
N ILE A 72 -0.26 8.80 8.74
CA ILE A 72 0.80 9.83 8.71
C ILE A 72 0.41 10.99 7.79
N GLY A 73 -0.16 10.71 6.62
CA GLY A 73 -0.66 11.76 5.72
C GLY A 73 -1.79 12.59 6.34
N GLN A 74 -2.62 12.01 7.21
CA GLN A 74 -3.62 12.76 7.97
C GLN A 74 -2.96 13.63 9.04
N ALA A 75 -1.97 13.11 9.76
CA ALA A 75 -1.19 13.86 10.73
C ALA A 75 -0.53 15.10 10.11
N VAL A 76 0.05 14.96 8.90
CA VAL A 76 0.61 16.08 8.12
C VAL A 76 -0.46 17.15 7.85
N ARG A 77 -1.66 16.75 7.39
CA ARG A 77 -2.77 17.69 7.11
C ARG A 77 -3.28 18.37 8.37
N SER A 78 -3.20 17.70 9.51
CA SER A 78 -3.62 18.20 10.81
C SER A 78 -2.53 19.03 11.53
N GLY A 79 -1.30 19.07 11.00
CA GLY A 79 -0.17 19.79 11.59
C GLY A 79 0.47 19.10 12.81
N ASP A 80 0.19 17.82 13.02
CA ASP A 80 0.59 17.05 14.21
C ASP A 80 1.34 15.78 13.80
N VAL A 81 2.44 15.95 13.06
CA VAL A 81 3.23 14.84 12.50
C VAL A 81 4.63 14.80 13.10
N ASP A 82 5.07 13.61 13.48
CA ASP A 82 6.47 13.35 13.79
C ASP A 82 7.30 13.38 12.49
N GLU A 83 8.31 14.25 12.43
CA GLU A 83 9.13 14.44 11.22
C GLU A 83 9.88 13.16 10.82
N GLY A 84 10.34 12.36 11.79
CA GLY A 84 11.00 11.09 11.53
C GLY A 84 10.06 10.05 10.92
N ALA A 85 8.82 9.96 11.41
CA ALA A 85 7.79 9.12 10.84
C ALA A 85 7.42 9.56 9.42
N LEU A 86 7.34 10.87 9.17
CA LEU A 86 7.11 11.41 7.83
C LEU A 86 8.25 11.06 6.86
N GLU A 87 9.50 11.22 7.28
CA GLU A 87 10.66 10.87 6.45
C GLU A 87 10.65 9.38 6.09
N GLN A 88 10.38 8.50 7.06
CA GLN A 88 10.25 7.07 6.81
C GLN A 88 9.09 6.77 5.85
N ALA A 89 7.93 7.39 6.04
CA ALA A 89 6.80 7.24 5.14
C ALA A 89 7.16 7.62 3.71
N VAL A 90 7.78 8.80 3.51
CA VAL A 90 8.23 9.27 2.19
C VAL A 90 9.24 8.31 1.57
N ARG A 91 10.20 7.80 2.35
CA ARG A 91 11.18 6.80 1.90
C ARG A 91 10.51 5.52 1.42
N HIS A 92 9.58 4.97 2.20
CA HIS A 92 8.85 3.76 1.82
C HIS A 92 7.96 4.00 0.59
N MET A 93 7.26 5.13 0.51
CA MET A 93 6.40 5.47 -0.63
C MET A 93 7.20 5.67 -1.93
N SER A 94 8.43 6.20 -1.84
CA SER A 94 9.31 6.43 -2.99
C SER A 94 10.14 5.21 -3.40
N THR A 95 10.21 4.16 -2.56
CA THR A 95 10.94 2.93 -2.89
C THR A 95 10.16 2.07 -3.90
N LEU A 96 10.80 1.66 -4.99
CA LEU A 96 10.19 0.75 -5.97
C LEU A 96 9.94 -0.65 -5.38
N ASN A 97 8.86 -1.31 -5.82
CA ASN A 97 8.59 -2.72 -5.48
C ASN A 97 9.45 -3.71 -6.28
N ALA A 98 10.48 -3.26 -7.02
CA ALA A 98 11.32 -4.11 -7.87
C ALA A 98 12.02 -5.23 -7.09
N ALA A 99 12.65 -4.90 -5.95
CA ALA A 99 13.29 -5.89 -5.09
C ALA A 99 12.29 -6.92 -4.52
N ALA A 100 11.06 -6.49 -4.21
CA ALA A 100 9.99 -7.39 -3.77
C ALA A 100 9.61 -8.39 -4.89
N CYS A 101 9.54 -7.93 -6.15
CA CYS A 101 9.32 -8.82 -7.29
C CYS A 101 10.47 -9.83 -7.48
N GLU A 102 11.73 -9.43 -7.29
CA GLU A 102 12.87 -10.34 -7.36
C GLU A 102 12.80 -11.43 -6.29
N VAL A 103 12.45 -11.06 -5.05
CA VAL A 103 12.23 -12.00 -3.95
C VAL A 103 11.09 -12.96 -4.30
N GLY A 104 9.94 -12.46 -4.74
CA GLY A 104 8.81 -13.32 -5.09
C GLY A 104 9.11 -14.34 -6.20
N GLN A 105 9.90 -13.93 -7.21
CA GLN A 105 10.33 -14.84 -8.28
C GLN A 105 11.24 -15.95 -7.75
N ARG A 106 12.14 -15.62 -6.81
CA ARG A 106 13.07 -16.59 -6.23
C ARG A 106 12.39 -17.63 -5.36
N PHE A 107 11.35 -17.24 -4.61
CA PHE A 107 10.64 -18.12 -3.69
C PHE A 107 9.41 -18.81 -4.30
N GLY A 108 9.07 -18.51 -5.56
CA GLY A 108 7.97 -19.18 -6.25
C GLY A 108 6.59 -18.69 -5.82
N THR A 109 6.39 -17.37 -5.76
CA THR A 109 5.10 -16.76 -5.37
C THR A 109 3.90 -17.36 -6.11
N HIS A 110 2.95 -17.89 -5.34
CA HIS A 110 1.69 -18.44 -5.85
C HIS A 110 0.71 -17.33 -6.22
N ALA A 111 0.55 -16.34 -5.34
CA ALA A 111 -0.34 -15.20 -5.56
C ALA A 111 0.30 -13.89 -5.08
N CYS A 112 -0.09 -12.78 -5.70
CA CYS A 112 0.46 -11.46 -5.39
C CYS A 112 -0.58 -10.36 -5.55
N THR A 113 -0.51 -9.35 -4.68
CA THR A 113 -1.18 -8.05 -4.86
C THR A 113 -0.37 -6.96 -4.18
N ASP A 114 -0.49 -5.72 -4.63
CA ASP A 114 0.00 -4.56 -3.90
C ASP A 114 -0.98 -4.12 -2.81
N VAL A 115 -0.50 -3.37 -1.80
CA VAL A 115 -1.34 -2.74 -0.77
C VAL A 115 -1.41 -1.25 -1.02
N THR A 116 -2.59 -0.77 -1.37
CA THR A 116 -2.84 0.63 -1.75
C THR A 116 -4.10 1.18 -1.08
N GLY A 117 -5.00 1.85 -1.82
CA GLY A 117 -6.08 2.68 -1.28
C GLY A 117 -7.11 1.95 -0.41
N PHE A 118 -7.26 0.63 -0.56
CA PHE A 118 -8.16 -0.20 0.26
C PHE A 118 -7.55 -0.66 1.59
N GLY A 119 -6.28 -0.36 1.84
CA GLY A 119 -5.54 -0.84 3.00
C GLY A 119 -5.28 -2.34 2.99
N LEU A 120 -4.57 -2.83 4.01
CA LEU A 120 -4.15 -4.23 4.09
C LEU A 120 -5.36 -5.17 4.09
N LEU A 121 -6.36 -4.92 4.95
CA LEU A 121 -7.53 -5.77 5.04
C LEU A 121 -8.37 -5.79 3.75
N GLY A 122 -8.50 -4.65 3.06
CA GLY A 122 -9.24 -4.59 1.80
C GLY A 122 -8.56 -5.39 0.69
N HIS A 123 -7.23 -5.33 0.61
CA HIS A 123 -6.47 -6.13 -0.36
C HIS A 123 -6.45 -7.63 -0.02
N LEU A 124 -6.36 -7.98 1.27
CA LEU A 124 -6.53 -9.37 1.71
C LEU A 124 -7.93 -9.91 1.43
N ARG A 125 -8.98 -9.09 1.57
CA ARG A 125 -10.36 -9.44 1.16
C ARG A 125 -10.40 -9.85 -0.32
N ASN A 126 -9.79 -9.09 -1.22
CA ASN A 126 -9.76 -9.43 -2.65
C ASN A 126 -9.02 -10.74 -2.89
N LEU A 127 -7.92 -10.96 -2.17
CA LEU A 127 -7.13 -12.18 -2.27
C LEU A 127 -7.91 -13.42 -1.80
N VAL A 128 -8.60 -13.36 -0.66
CA VAL A 128 -9.43 -14.49 -0.18
C VAL A 128 -10.61 -14.76 -1.10
N GLU A 129 -11.23 -13.72 -1.67
CA GLU A 129 -12.34 -13.86 -2.62
C GLU A 129 -11.88 -14.53 -3.92
N ALA A 130 -10.73 -14.12 -4.44
CA ALA A 130 -10.16 -14.65 -5.68
C ALA A 130 -9.62 -16.09 -5.53
N SER A 131 -8.98 -16.40 -4.40
CA SER A 131 -8.38 -17.73 -4.14
C SER A 131 -9.30 -18.71 -3.43
N ARG A 132 -10.44 -18.25 -2.89
CA ARG A 132 -11.39 -19.06 -2.10
C ARG A 132 -10.75 -19.74 -0.89
N VAL A 133 -9.86 -19.01 -0.21
CA VAL A 133 -9.17 -19.45 1.01
C VAL A 133 -9.54 -18.56 2.19
N GLN A 134 -9.15 -18.97 3.40
CA GLN A 134 -9.19 -18.12 4.59
C GLN A 134 -7.78 -17.75 5.02
N ILE A 135 -7.61 -16.51 5.49
CA ILE A 135 -6.34 -16.00 5.99
C ILE A 135 -6.46 -15.76 7.49
N ARG A 136 -5.51 -16.27 8.26
CA ARG A 136 -5.32 -15.91 9.66
C ARG A 136 -4.15 -14.95 9.76
N LEU A 137 -4.42 -13.73 10.22
CA LEU A 137 -3.41 -12.68 10.38
C LEU A 137 -3.20 -12.40 11.87
N SER A 138 -1.94 -12.36 12.30
CA SER A 138 -1.57 -11.81 13.59
C SER A 138 -1.36 -10.30 13.45
N ALA A 139 -2.23 -9.49 14.06
CA ALA A 139 -2.14 -8.04 13.97
C ALA A 139 -0.78 -7.50 14.44
N SER A 140 -0.22 -8.08 15.52
CA SER A 140 1.08 -7.69 16.07
C SER A 140 2.27 -8.01 15.15
N SER A 141 2.09 -8.91 14.18
CA SER A 141 3.14 -9.27 13.20
C SER A 141 3.12 -8.38 11.96
N VAL A 142 2.12 -7.50 11.82
CA VAL A 142 2.03 -6.58 10.69
C VAL A 142 3.04 -5.44 10.90
N PRO A 143 4.02 -5.25 9.99
CA PRO A 143 4.97 -4.15 10.09
C PRO A 143 4.27 -2.81 9.88
N ARG A 144 4.66 -1.80 10.67
CA ARG A 144 4.03 -0.47 10.69
C ARG A 144 5.09 0.60 10.73
N LEU A 145 4.73 1.76 10.19
CA LEU A 145 5.52 2.96 10.39
C LEU A 145 5.43 3.39 11.87
N PRO A 146 6.44 4.12 12.38
CA PRO A 146 6.40 4.69 13.73
C PRO A 146 5.15 5.55 13.95
N THR A 147 4.74 5.72 15.21
CA THR A 147 3.61 6.56 15.68
C THR A 147 2.22 6.22 15.15
N VAL A 148 2.09 5.34 14.16
CA VAL A 148 0.82 4.94 13.52
C VAL A 148 -0.24 4.45 14.51
N SER A 149 0.15 3.63 15.48
CA SER A 149 -0.77 3.13 16.51
C SER A 149 -1.26 4.24 17.45
N GLU A 150 -0.40 5.20 17.78
CA GLU A 150 -0.73 6.34 18.63
C GLU A 150 -1.68 7.30 17.90
N LEU A 151 -1.40 7.59 16.62
CA LEU A 151 -2.27 8.40 15.75
C LEU A 151 -3.67 7.81 15.62
N ALA A 152 -3.77 6.49 15.45
CA ALA A 152 -5.06 5.82 15.39
C ALA A 152 -5.80 5.89 16.74
N ALA A 153 -5.09 5.73 17.86
CA ALA A 153 -5.65 5.83 19.20
C ALA A 153 -6.12 7.24 19.56
N SER A 154 -5.45 8.28 19.07
CA SER A 154 -5.85 9.68 19.25
C SER A 154 -7.01 10.11 18.33
N GLY A 155 -7.42 9.24 17.39
CA GLY A 155 -8.49 9.51 16.44
C GLY A 155 -8.05 10.28 15.18
N CYS A 156 -6.73 10.48 14.98
CA CYS A 156 -6.15 11.07 13.78
C CYS A 156 -6.24 10.10 12.58
N VAL A 157 -7.46 9.87 12.09
CA VAL A 157 -7.78 8.82 11.11
C VAL A 157 -8.42 9.41 9.85
N PRO A 158 -7.89 9.13 8.64
CA PRO A 158 -8.53 9.56 7.39
C PRO A 158 -9.95 9.01 7.24
N GLY A 159 -10.84 9.79 6.64
CA GLY A 159 -12.21 9.34 6.37
C GLY A 159 -12.29 8.08 5.48
N GLY A 160 -11.31 7.89 4.58
CA GLY A 160 -11.20 6.68 3.75
C GLY A 160 -10.95 5.40 4.56
N THR A 161 -10.18 5.48 5.65
CA THR A 161 -9.80 4.34 6.48
C THR A 161 -11.02 3.68 7.13
N ARG A 162 -12.00 4.47 7.59
CA ARG A 162 -13.26 3.93 8.14
C ARG A 162 -14.10 3.22 7.07
N LYS A 163 -14.12 3.74 5.84
CA LYS A 163 -14.81 3.10 4.71
C LYS A 163 -14.14 1.77 4.34
N ASN A 164 -12.81 1.74 4.32
CA ASN A 164 -12.05 0.51 4.10
C ASN A 164 -12.32 -0.54 5.18
N LEU A 165 -12.36 -0.12 6.46
CA LEU A 165 -12.66 -1.03 7.56
C LEU A 165 -14.06 -1.63 7.39
N HIS A 166 -15.07 -0.82 7.08
CA HIS A 166 -16.42 -1.29 6.82
C HIS A 166 -16.46 -2.31 5.67
N TYR A 167 -15.79 -1.99 4.55
CA TYR A 167 -15.70 -2.87 3.38
C TYR A 167 -15.05 -4.23 3.70
N ALA A 168 -13.96 -4.24 4.47
CA ALA A 168 -13.26 -5.46 4.84
C ALA A 168 -13.96 -6.25 5.96
N SER A 169 -14.67 -5.57 6.86
CA SER A 169 -15.33 -6.20 8.02
C SER A 169 -16.40 -7.21 7.64
N VAL A 170 -16.99 -7.11 6.44
CA VAL A 170 -17.99 -8.05 5.92
C VAL A 170 -17.48 -9.49 5.91
N VAL A 171 -16.19 -9.70 5.68
CA VAL A 171 -15.56 -11.03 5.60
C VAL A 171 -14.49 -11.26 6.67
N THR A 172 -14.34 -10.33 7.61
CA THR A 172 -13.28 -10.37 8.62
C THR A 172 -13.86 -10.63 10.00
N ARG A 173 -13.38 -11.69 10.66
CA ARG A 173 -13.63 -11.92 12.07
C ARG A 173 -12.47 -11.39 12.89
N PHE A 174 -12.72 -10.37 13.69
CA PHE A 174 -11.75 -9.84 14.64
C PHE A 174 -11.86 -10.58 15.97
N ASP A 175 -10.72 -10.84 16.60
CA ASP A 175 -10.69 -11.24 18.01
C ASP A 175 -11.11 -10.05 18.89
N GLU A 176 -11.76 -10.33 20.02
CA GLU A 176 -12.23 -9.31 20.96
C GLU A 176 -11.08 -8.47 21.52
N ALA A 177 -9.88 -9.05 21.64
CA ALA A 177 -8.69 -8.36 22.11
C ALA A 177 -8.17 -7.30 21.11
N ILE A 178 -8.61 -7.32 19.85
CA ILE A 178 -8.20 -6.34 18.84
C ILE A 178 -9.05 -5.08 18.96
N ALA A 179 -8.48 -4.04 19.57
CA ALA A 179 -9.12 -2.74 19.75
C ALA A 179 -9.50 -2.07 18.41
N GLU A 180 -10.47 -1.15 18.41
CA GLU A 180 -10.91 -0.47 17.18
C GLU A 180 -9.78 0.29 16.48
N ALA A 181 -8.94 1.01 17.23
CA ALA A 181 -7.79 1.73 16.68
C ALA A 181 -6.87 0.80 15.87
N GLU A 182 -6.65 -0.41 16.37
CA GLU A 182 -5.85 -1.43 15.71
C GLU A 182 -6.49 -1.90 14.39
N ARG A 183 -7.82 -2.09 14.38
CA ARG A 183 -8.56 -2.43 13.16
C ARG A 183 -8.48 -1.31 12.12
N LEU A 184 -8.50 -0.06 12.58
CA LEU A 184 -8.35 1.12 11.71
C LEU A 184 -6.95 1.17 11.10
N VAL A 185 -5.89 0.86 11.86
CA VAL A 185 -4.53 0.76 11.31
C VAL A 185 -4.46 -0.26 10.19
N LEU A 186 -5.03 -1.46 10.39
CA LEU A 186 -5.04 -2.53 9.37
C LEU A 186 -5.88 -2.18 8.13
N ALA A 187 -6.84 -1.26 8.26
CA ALA A 187 -7.67 -0.77 7.16
C ALA A 187 -7.16 0.55 6.53
N ASP A 188 -6.06 1.10 7.05
CA ASP A 188 -5.54 2.39 6.60
C ASP A 188 -5.18 2.36 5.11
N ALA A 189 -5.60 3.38 4.38
CA ALA A 189 -5.29 3.51 2.97
C ALA A 189 -3.78 3.71 2.80
N GLN A 190 -3.15 2.94 1.91
CA GLN A 190 -1.72 3.06 1.65
C GLN A 190 -1.47 3.79 0.33
N THR A 191 -0.55 4.73 0.34
CA THR A 191 0.02 5.32 -0.87
C THR A 191 1.30 4.57 -1.20
N SER A 192 1.42 4.02 -2.42
CA SER A 192 2.63 3.31 -2.87
C SER A 192 3.12 2.24 -1.88
N GLY A 193 2.19 1.44 -1.35
CA GLY A 193 2.53 0.39 -0.39
C GLY A 193 3.29 -0.78 -1.01
N GLY A 194 3.58 -1.76 -0.14
CA GLY A 194 4.34 -2.95 -0.52
C GLY A 194 3.49 -3.96 -1.30
N LEU A 195 4.11 -5.10 -1.60
CA LEU A 195 3.45 -6.28 -2.11
C LEU A 195 3.08 -7.21 -0.94
N ILE A 196 1.96 -7.90 -1.09
CA ILE A 196 1.66 -9.15 -0.39
C ILE A 196 2.08 -10.26 -1.33
N LEU A 197 3.13 -10.99 -0.95
CA LEU A 197 3.55 -12.21 -1.62
C LEU A 197 3.00 -13.41 -0.86
N VAL A 198 2.35 -14.31 -1.58
CA VAL A 198 1.87 -15.59 -1.05
C VAL A 198 2.85 -16.68 -1.50
N LEU A 199 3.43 -17.40 -0.55
CA LEU A 199 4.50 -18.37 -0.75
C LEU A 199 4.14 -19.74 -0.15
#